data_AF-A0A932SPB2-F1
#
_entry.id   AF-A0A932SPB2-F1
#
_cell.length_a   1.000
_cell.length_b   1.000
_cell.length_c   1.000
_cell.angle_alpha   90.00
_cell.angle_beta   90.00
_cell.angle_gamma   90.00
#
_symmetry.space_group_name_H-M   'P 1'
#
loop_
_entity.id
_entity.type
_entity.pdbx_description
1 polymer ?
#
loop_
_entity_poly.entity_id
_entity_poly.type
_entity_poly.pdbx_seq_one_letter_code
_entity_poly.pdbx_strand_id
1 'polypeptide(L)'
;MREIVFALRFTGTAGPVPGDDRRRRARTAAPSQMLRTVLGAAGIDATMQPVTGDSAVLESRVERFGDGTFVEDGTITYGRAGTVTFVTLGRGSVGPAPREGWVVGGVTWRITGGTGALAGAQGLITSNFTVSAAGEVVDDHVTRLYLPS
;
A
#
# COMPACT_ATOMS: atom_id res chain seq x y z
N MET A 1 10.99 4.42 22.22
CA MET A 1 10.26 4.36 20.93
C MET A 1 10.97 3.33 20.07
N ARG A 2 10.25 2.30 19.63
CA ARG A 2 10.81 1.23 18.79
C ARG A 2 10.53 1.54 17.33
N GLU A 3 11.56 1.54 16.50
CA GLU A 3 11.44 1.72 15.05
C GLU A 3 11.42 0.36 14.33
N ILE A 4 10.54 0.23 13.35
CA ILE A 4 10.40 -0.95 12.49
C ILE A 4 10.33 -0.49 11.04
N VAL A 5 11.14 -1.09 10.18
CA VAL A 5 11.09 -0.85 8.73
C VAL A 5 10.84 -2.18 8.02
N PHE A 6 9.84 -2.23 7.14
CA PHE A 6 9.49 -3.44 6.42
C PHE A 6 8.81 -3.12 5.08
N ALA A 7 8.76 -4.11 4.19
CA ALA A 7 8.13 -4.00 2.88
C ALA A 7 7.12 -5.13 2.65
N LEU A 8 5.97 -4.79 2.06
CA LEU A 8 4.89 -5.72 1.73
C LEU A 8 4.40 -5.48 0.30
N ARG A 9 4.12 -6.55 -0.44
CA ARG A 9 3.44 -6.48 -1.74
C ARG A 9 1.98 -6.84 -1.55
N PHE A 10 1.12 -5.86 -1.69
CA PHE A 10 -0.31 -6.02 -1.66
C PHE A 10 -0.83 -6.34 -3.07
N THR A 11 -1.74 -7.31 -3.15
CA THR A 11 -2.44 -7.67 -4.39
C THR A 11 -3.94 -7.71 -4.16
N GLY A 12 -4.72 -7.33 -5.15
CA GLY A 12 -6.19 -7.35 -5.04
C GLY A 12 -6.85 -6.51 -6.12
N THR A 13 -7.90 -5.79 -5.76
CA THR A 13 -8.72 -5.05 -6.73
C THR A 13 -9.08 -3.66 -6.24
N ALA A 14 -9.17 -2.71 -7.18
CA ALA A 14 -9.72 -1.38 -6.93
C ALA A 14 -10.81 -1.03 -7.96
N GLY A 15 -11.97 -0.63 -7.46
CA GLY A 15 -13.15 -0.35 -8.28
C GLY A 15 -13.90 0.92 -7.87
N PRO A 16 -14.76 1.46 -8.75
CA PRO A 16 -15.61 2.59 -8.42
C PRO A 16 -16.60 2.24 -7.31
N VAL A 17 -16.97 3.23 -6.50
CA VAL A 17 -18.11 3.11 -5.60
C VAL A 17 -19.39 3.32 -6.42
N PRO A 18 -20.39 2.43 -6.35
CA PRO A 18 -21.64 2.61 -7.09
C PRO A 18 -22.27 3.98 -6.82
N GLY A 19 -22.51 4.76 -7.88
CA GLY A 19 -23.12 6.09 -7.81
C GLY A 19 -22.15 7.25 -7.50
N ASP A 20 -20.83 7.01 -7.45
CA ASP A 20 -19.82 8.06 -7.23
C ASP A 20 -18.58 7.84 -8.11
N ASP A 21 -18.50 8.57 -9.22
CA ASP A 21 -17.41 8.45 -10.20
C ASP A 21 -16.04 8.93 -9.67
N ARG A 22 -16.02 9.70 -8.57
CA ARG A 22 -14.80 10.24 -7.97
C ARG A 22 -14.25 9.34 -6.89
N ARG A 23 -15.10 8.51 -6.27
CA ARG A 23 -14.71 7.62 -5.19
C ARG A 23 -14.49 6.20 -5.68
N ARG A 24 -13.37 5.63 -5.23
CA ARG A 24 -13.04 4.22 -5.44
C ARG A 24 -12.80 3.55 -4.10
N ARG A 25 -12.98 2.24 -4.05
CA ARG A 25 -12.54 1.40 -2.94
C ARG A 25 -11.49 0.44 -3.45
N ALA A 26 -10.41 0.32 -2.69
CA ALA A 26 -9.42 -0.71 -2.89
C ALA A 26 -9.50 -1.71 -1.74
N ARG A 27 -9.36 -2.98 -2.08
CA ARG A 27 -9.14 -4.06 -1.13
C ARG A 27 -8.03 -4.94 -1.64
N THR A 28 -6.93 -4.97 -0.91
CA THR A 28 -5.74 -5.72 -1.27
C THR A 28 -5.20 -6.47 -0.05
N ALA A 29 -4.43 -7.53 -0.29
CA ALA A 29 -3.82 -8.32 0.76
C ALA A 29 -2.37 -8.65 0.43
N ALA A 30 -1.55 -8.75 1.46
CA ALA A 30 -0.14 -9.14 1.38
C ALA A 30 0.12 -10.30 2.35
N PRO A 31 0.65 -11.44 1.91
CA PRO A 31 1.10 -12.46 2.85
C PRO A 31 2.34 -11.96 3.61
N SER A 32 2.68 -12.63 4.71
CA SER A 32 4.04 -12.55 5.24
C SER A 32 5.04 -12.94 4.13
N GLN A 33 6.10 -12.16 3.95
CA GLN A 33 6.99 -12.31 2.80
C GLN A 33 8.44 -11.92 3.09
N MET A 34 9.34 -12.40 2.24
CA MET A 34 10.72 -11.95 2.11
C MET A 34 10.89 -11.21 0.78
N LEU A 35 11.36 -9.97 0.84
CA LEU A 35 11.87 -9.23 -0.32
C LEU A 35 13.38 -9.39 -0.36
N ARG A 36 13.89 -9.96 -1.45
CA ARG A 36 15.33 -10.02 -1.75
C ARG A 36 15.60 -9.21 -3.00
N THR A 37 16.60 -8.35 -2.93
CA THR A 37 17.13 -7.58 -4.07
C THR A 37 18.60 -7.90 -4.22
N VAL A 38 19.04 -8.18 -5.45
CA VAL A 38 20.44 -8.40 -5.79
C VAL A 38 20.86 -7.44 -6.89
N LEU A 39 21.93 -6.70 -6.62
CA LEU A 39 22.57 -5.83 -7.59
C LEU A 39 23.77 -6.60 -8.18
N GLY A 40 23.67 -6.97 -9.45
CA GLY A 40 24.71 -7.72 -10.16
C GLY A 40 25.13 -7.04 -11.46
N ALA A 41 26.22 -7.51 -12.06
CA ALA A 41 26.71 -6.99 -13.34
C ALA A 41 25.68 -7.12 -14.49
N ALA A 42 24.79 -8.10 -14.40
CA ALA A 42 23.71 -8.32 -15.38
C ALA A 42 22.45 -7.47 -15.13
N GLY A 43 22.39 -6.72 -14.04
CA GLY A 43 21.26 -5.88 -13.68
C GLY A 43 20.77 -6.07 -12.24
N ILE A 44 19.49 -5.73 -12.04
CA ILE A 44 18.81 -5.83 -10.74
C ILE A 44 17.86 -7.02 -10.77
N ASP A 45 18.05 -7.96 -9.86
CA ASP A 45 17.12 -9.06 -9.61
C ASP A 45 16.34 -8.80 -8.32
N ALA A 46 15.06 -9.11 -8.32
CA ALA A 46 14.19 -8.94 -7.17
C ALA A 46 13.17 -10.07 -7.06
N THR A 47 13.08 -10.67 -5.88
CA THR A 47 12.14 -11.75 -5.59
C THR A 47 11.30 -11.43 -4.36
N MET A 48 9.99 -11.63 -4.49
CA MET A 48 9.04 -11.63 -3.38
C MET A 48 8.66 -13.08 -3.09
N GLN A 49 9.07 -13.61 -1.96
CA GLN A 49 8.77 -14.98 -1.56
C GLN A 49 7.82 -14.98 -0.36
N PRO A 50 6.62 -15.58 -0.47
CA PRO A 50 5.76 -15.80 0.68
C PRO A 50 6.46 -16.67 1.73
N VAL A 51 6.28 -16.33 3.00
CA VAL A 51 6.74 -17.11 4.15
C VAL A 51 5.58 -17.40 5.10
N THR A 52 5.73 -18.40 5.96
CA THR A 52 4.70 -18.73 6.95
C THR A 52 4.46 -17.57 7.90
N GLY A 53 3.20 -17.17 8.04
CA GLY A 53 2.78 -16.10 8.93
C GLY A 53 1.35 -15.65 8.63
N ASP A 54 0.89 -14.60 9.31
CA ASP A 54 -0.39 -13.98 9.01
C ASP A 54 -0.31 -13.17 7.70
N SER A 55 -1.46 -12.71 7.21
CA SER A 55 -1.55 -11.78 6.08
C SER A 55 -1.97 -10.39 6.54
N ALA A 56 -1.47 -9.37 5.85
CA ALA A 56 -1.96 -8.02 5.95
C ALA A 56 -3.11 -7.78 4.97
N VAL A 57 -4.12 -6.99 5.35
CA VAL A 57 -5.24 -6.60 4.49
C VAL A 57 -5.39 -5.09 4.54
N LEU A 58 -5.36 -4.45 3.37
CA LEU A 58 -5.65 -3.03 3.19
C LEU A 58 -7.08 -2.86 2.70
N GLU A 59 -7.80 -1.95 3.34
CA GLU A 59 -9.11 -1.46 2.89
C GLU A 59 -9.09 0.07 2.90
N SER A 60 -9.32 0.68 1.75
CA SER A 60 -9.19 2.13 1.59
C SER A 60 -10.27 2.75 0.72
N ARG A 61 -10.38 4.07 0.87
CA ARG A 61 -11.22 4.94 0.04
C ARG A 61 -10.30 5.89 -0.69
N VAL A 62 -10.45 5.96 -2.01
CA VAL A 62 -9.67 6.82 -2.88
C VAL A 62 -10.58 7.88 -3.48
N GLU A 63 -10.20 9.14 -3.36
CA GLU A 63 -10.84 10.27 -4.03
C GLU A 63 -9.92 10.81 -5.12
N ARG A 64 -10.36 10.73 -6.38
CA ARG A 64 -9.60 11.20 -7.54
C ARG A 64 -9.94 12.63 -7.90
N PHE A 65 -8.92 13.36 -8.34
CA PHE A 65 -9.03 14.71 -8.88
C PHE A 65 -8.78 14.72 -10.39
N GLY A 66 -9.29 15.76 -11.08
CA GLY A 66 -9.23 15.86 -12.54
C GLY A 66 -7.83 16.11 -13.13
N ASP A 67 -6.84 16.42 -12.29
CA ASP A 67 -5.45 16.65 -12.65
C ASP A 67 -4.57 15.37 -12.57
N GLY A 68 -5.19 14.20 -12.37
CA GLY A 68 -4.48 12.93 -12.21
C GLY A 68 -3.90 12.71 -10.82
N THR A 69 -4.21 13.58 -9.85
CA THR A 69 -3.87 13.37 -8.44
C THR A 69 -5.01 12.72 -7.68
N PHE A 70 -4.71 12.21 -6.48
CA PHE A 70 -5.72 11.63 -5.60
C PHE A 70 -5.34 11.77 -4.13
N VAL A 71 -6.31 11.58 -3.25
CA VAL A 71 -6.10 11.31 -1.83
C VAL A 71 -6.74 9.99 -1.46
N GLU A 72 -6.21 9.40 -0.40
CA GLU A 72 -6.60 8.10 0.10
C GLU A 72 -6.48 8.06 1.62
N ASP A 73 -7.48 7.45 2.25
CA ASP A 73 -7.50 7.09 3.66
C ASP A 73 -8.00 5.65 3.82
N GLY A 74 -7.59 5.01 4.90
CA GLY A 74 -7.99 3.62 5.12
C GLY A 74 -7.34 2.98 6.33
N THR A 75 -7.43 1.65 6.32
CA THR A 75 -6.89 0.78 7.35
C THR A 75 -6.02 -0.31 6.75
N ILE A 76 -4.98 -0.71 7.46
CA ILE A 76 -4.24 -1.95 7.19
C ILE A 76 -4.27 -2.81 8.45
N THR A 77 -4.88 -3.99 8.35
CA THR A 77 -4.88 -5.01 9.40
C THR A 77 -3.73 -5.98 9.18
N TYR A 78 -2.76 -6.03 10.09
CA TYR A 78 -1.59 -6.90 10.04
C TYR A 78 -1.85 -8.20 10.81
N GLY A 79 -2.81 -9.00 10.34
CA GLY A 79 -3.20 -10.24 11.00
C GLY A 79 -3.57 -10.04 12.47
N ARG A 80 -3.05 -10.89 13.35
CA ARG A 80 -3.27 -10.81 14.80
C ARG A 80 -2.49 -9.67 15.48
N ALA A 81 -1.54 -9.03 14.81
CA ALA A 81 -0.77 -7.93 15.41
C ALA A 81 -1.65 -6.68 15.65
N GLY A 82 -2.71 -6.50 14.88
CA GLY A 82 -3.65 -5.38 15.00
C GLY A 82 -3.76 -4.58 13.71
N THR A 83 -4.32 -3.39 13.81
CA THR A 83 -4.65 -2.52 12.67
C THR A 83 -3.96 -1.17 12.81
N VAL A 84 -3.59 -0.55 11.69
CA VAL A 84 -3.24 0.88 11.62
C VAL A 84 -4.27 1.62 10.77
N THR A 85 -4.51 2.89 11.12
CA THR A 85 -5.24 3.84 10.27
C THR A 85 -4.25 4.78 9.60
N PHE A 86 -4.55 5.23 8.38
CA PHE A 86 -3.69 6.15 7.65
C PHE A 86 -4.48 7.18 6.85
N VAL A 87 -3.82 8.29 6.53
CA VAL A 87 -4.30 9.31 5.59
C VAL A 87 -3.18 9.75 4.66
N THR A 88 -3.52 10.20 3.46
CA THR A 88 -2.55 10.74 2.51
C THR A 88 -1.81 11.96 3.06
N LEU A 89 -0.49 11.94 2.91
CA LEU A 89 0.37 13.09 3.11
C LEU A 89 0.55 13.80 1.77
N GLY A 90 -0.07 14.99 1.63
CA GLY A 90 -0.07 15.72 0.36
C GLY A 90 -1.08 15.13 -0.63
N ARG A 91 -0.59 14.64 -1.77
CA ARG A 91 -1.40 13.95 -2.79
C ARG A 91 -0.63 12.79 -3.40
N GLY A 92 -1.35 11.73 -3.74
CA GLY A 92 -0.87 10.69 -4.65
C GLY A 92 -0.95 11.17 -6.10
N SER A 93 -0.18 10.53 -6.98
CA SER A 93 -0.24 10.76 -8.42
C SER A 93 -0.39 9.44 -9.16
N VAL A 94 -1.11 9.48 -10.28
CA VAL A 94 -1.28 8.34 -11.17
C VAL A 94 -1.13 8.81 -12.61
N GLY A 95 -0.51 7.99 -13.45
CA GLY A 95 -0.36 8.24 -14.88
C GLY A 95 -0.35 6.94 -15.69
N PRO A 96 -0.24 7.04 -17.02
CA PRO A 96 -0.09 5.89 -17.89
C PRO A 96 1.16 5.08 -17.52
N ALA A 97 1.04 3.76 -17.43
CA ALA A 97 2.20 2.89 -17.33
C ALA A 97 2.79 2.62 -18.72
N PRO A 98 4.07 2.21 -18.82
CA PRO A 98 4.66 1.72 -20.06
C PRO A 98 4.00 0.44 -20.62
N ARG A 99 3.17 -0.23 -19.80
CA ARG A 99 2.36 -1.40 -20.21
C ARG A 99 0.99 -0.93 -20.67
N GLU A 100 0.60 -1.30 -21.88
CA GLU A 100 -0.67 -0.90 -22.49
C GLU A 100 -1.87 -1.22 -21.58
N GLY A 101 -2.76 -0.24 -21.40
CA GLY A 101 -3.97 -0.36 -20.58
C GLY A 101 -3.73 -0.34 -19.06
N TRP A 102 -2.48 -0.20 -18.60
CA TRP A 102 -2.15 -0.13 -17.18
C TRP A 102 -1.89 1.31 -16.76
N VAL A 103 -2.16 1.60 -15.49
CA VAL A 103 -1.73 2.83 -14.84
C VAL A 103 -0.68 2.51 -13.78
N VAL A 104 0.22 3.47 -13.55
CA VAL A 104 1.24 3.42 -12.50
C VAL A 104 1.13 4.68 -11.65
N GLY A 105 1.38 4.55 -10.36
CA GLY A 105 1.29 5.68 -9.45
C GLY A 105 2.08 5.47 -8.17
N GLY A 106 2.06 6.50 -7.34
CA GLY A 106 2.64 6.46 -6.02
C GLY A 106 2.01 7.47 -5.09
N VAL A 107 2.05 7.15 -3.80
CA VAL A 107 1.49 7.97 -2.72
C VAL A 107 2.26 7.73 -1.43
N THR A 108 2.32 8.73 -0.56
CA THR A 108 2.80 8.58 0.82
C THR A 108 1.62 8.77 1.77
N TRP A 109 1.48 7.84 2.71
CA TRP A 109 0.50 7.95 3.79
C TRP A 109 1.19 8.18 5.13
N ARG A 110 0.54 8.99 5.96
CA ARG A 110 0.87 9.14 7.38
C ARG A 110 0.01 8.21 8.20
N ILE A 111 0.63 7.44 9.08
CA ILE A 111 -0.05 6.60 10.07
C ILE A 111 -0.65 7.52 11.14
N THR A 112 -1.95 7.37 11.38
CA THR A 112 -2.72 8.23 12.30
C THR A 112 -3.13 7.55 13.60
N GLY A 113 -2.94 6.24 13.68
CA GLY A 113 -3.24 5.46 14.87
C GLY A 113 -3.03 3.96 14.63
N GLY A 114 -3.16 3.20 15.71
CA GLY A 114 -3.17 1.75 15.63
C GLY A 114 -3.79 1.08 16.85
N THR A 115 -4.01 -0.23 16.74
CA THR A 115 -4.66 -1.08 17.75
C THR A 115 -3.84 -2.35 18.00
N GLY A 116 -4.16 -3.08 19.07
CA GLY A 116 -3.44 -4.31 19.42
C GLY A 116 -1.97 -4.06 19.73
N ALA A 117 -1.08 -4.88 19.17
CA ALA A 117 0.37 -4.69 19.27
C ALA A 117 0.89 -3.46 18.51
N LEU A 118 0.02 -2.79 17.76
CA LEU A 118 0.30 -1.55 17.03
C LEU A 118 -0.35 -0.33 17.71
N ALA A 119 -0.83 -0.46 18.95
CA ALA A 119 -1.38 0.66 19.71
C ALA A 119 -0.38 1.83 19.81
N GLY A 120 -0.83 3.04 19.48
CA GLY A 120 0.00 4.25 19.48
C GLY A 120 0.98 4.34 18.30
N ALA A 121 0.82 3.51 17.26
CA ALA A 121 1.62 3.57 16.04
C ALA A 121 1.63 4.94 15.37
N GLN A 122 2.82 5.36 14.94
CA GLN A 122 3.06 6.53 14.11
C GLN A 122 4.04 6.17 12.99
N GLY A 123 4.14 7.01 11.96
CA GLY A 123 5.11 6.82 10.89
C GLY A 123 4.56 7.07 9.51
N LEU A 124 5.25 6.53 8.51
CA LEU A 124 4.95 6.72 7.10
C LEU A 124 4.90 5.40 6.35
N ILE A 125 4.04 5.34 5.35
CA ILE A 125 3.97 4.26 4.38
C ILE A 125 4.13 4.90 3.01
N THR A 126 5.07 4.40 2.21
CA THR A 126 5.21 4.78 0.80
C THR A 126 4.68 3.65 -0.04
N SER A 127 3.81 3.98 -0.99
CA SER A 127 3.17 3.04 -1.93
C SER A 127 3.65 3.37 -3.34
N ASN A 128 4.05 2.32 -4.07
CA ASN A 128 4.31 2.34 -5.50
C ASN A 128 3.49 1.23 -6.14
N PHE A 129 2.55 1.59 -7.02
CA PHE A 129 1.54 0.65 -7.45
C PHE A 129 1.29 0.69 -8.94
N THR A 130 0.70 -0.39 -9.42
CA THR A 130 0.11 -0.50 -10.74
C THR A 130 -1.33 -0.96 -10.64
N VAL A 131 -2.15 -0.53 -11.60
CA VAL A 131 -3.52 -1.03 -11.77
C VAL A 131 -3.73 -1.42 -13.22
N SER A 132 -4.18 -2.66 -13.45
CA SER A 132 -4.51 -3.17 -14.78
C SER A 132 -5.84 -2.59 -15.29
N ALA A 133 -6.11 -2.75 -16.59
CA ALA A 133 -7.40 -2.37 -17.19
C ALA A 133 -8.60 -3.09 -16.54
N ALA A 134 -8.37 -4.30 -16.00
CA ALA A 134 -9.39 -5.08 -15.30
C ALA A 134 -9.57 -4.66 -13.83
N GLY A 135 -8.78 -3.68 -13.35
CA GLY A 135 -8.83 -3.21 -11.96
C GLY A 135 -8.00 -4.04 -10.98
N GLU A 136 -7.15 -4.95 -11.46
CA GLU A 136 -6.21 -5.68 -10.62
C GLU A 136 -5.13 -4.74 -10.13
N VAL A 137 -4.82 -4.80 -8.83
CA VAL A 137 -3.85 -3.94 -8.17
C VAL A 137 -2.65 -4.77 -7.74
N VAL A 138 -1.46 -4.26 -8.03
CA VAL A 138 -0.20 -4.65 -7.36
C VAL A 138 0.38 -3.40 -6.74
N ASP A 139 0.56 -3.40 -5.43
CA ASP A 139 0.94 -2.24 -4.65
C ASP A 139 2.07 -2.61 -3.68
N ASP A 140 3.26 -2.07 -3.94
CA ASP A 140 4.47 -2.30 -3.18
C ASP A 140 4.64 -1.21 -2.13
N HIS A 141 4.60 -1.61 -0.86
CA HIS A 141 4.76 -0.70 0.28
C HIS A 141 6.17 -0.79 0.86
N VAL A 142 6.71 0.35 1.24
CA VAL A 142 7.79 0.45 2.24
C VAL A 142 7.28 1.27 3.41
N THR A 143 7.26 0.66 4.59
CA THR A 143 6.73 1.22 5.83
C THR A 143 7.86 1.53 6.80
N ARG A 144 7.81 2.73 7.39
CA ARG A 144 8.59 3.11 8.57
C ARG A 144 7.63 3.39 9.71
N LEU A 145 7.63 2.50 10.69
CA LEU A 145 6.68 2.46 11.80
C LEU A 145 7.40 2.71 13.13
N TYR A 146 6.84 3.58 13.95
CA TYR A 146 7.27 3.86 15.31
C TYR A 146 6.20 3.41 16.29
N LEU A 147 6.61 2.63 17.29
CA LEU A 147 5.74 2.18 18.38
C LEU A 147 6.20 2.77 19.72
N PRO A 148 5.26 3.09 20.64
CA PRO A 148 5.58 3.36 22.04
C PRO A 148 6.44 2.23 22.62
N SER A 149 7.38 2.59 23.51
CA SER A 149 8.22 1.61 24.20
C SER A 149 7.38 0.66 25.05
#